data_AF-A0A3D5AIY0-F1
#
_entry.id   AF-A0A3D5AIY0-F1
#
_cell.length_a   1.000
_cell.length_b   1.000
_cell.length_c   1.000
_cell.angle_alpha   90.00
_cell.angle_beta   90.00
_cell.angle_gamma   90.00
#
_symmetry.space_group_name_H-M   'P 1'
#
loop_
_entity.id
_entity.type
_entity.pdbx_description
1 polymer ?
#
loop_
_entity_poly.entity_id
_entity_poly.type
_entity_poly.pdbx_seq_one_letter_code
_entity_poly.pdbx_strand_id
1 'polypeptide(L)'
;MHEPSEFLALYEESYRRVDALIRPRWLAYDSGPNLSEAQLTDLLQRIVLHWFHLKHVNGQRVGVHARHVRDDRTNRIVQDVVKLCVPRFAHGHDELCAALLEISVDDYRTWTVGNDLFENR
;
A
#
# COMPACT_ATOMS: atom_id res chain seq x y z
N MET A 1 5.01 17.27 -21.59
CA MET A 1 5.89 17.35 -20.41
C MET A 1 5.24 18.33 -19.46
N HIS A 2 4.91 17.92 -18.24
CA HIS A 2 4.41 18.82 -17.19
C HIS A 2 5.53 19.73 -16.73
N GLU A 3 5.23 20.99 -16.41
CA GLU A 3 6.19 21.83 -15.69
C GLU A 3 6.46 21.22 -14.30
N PRO A 4 7.68 21.37 -13.73
CA PRO A 4 8.01 20.80 -12.42
C PRO A 4 7.03 21.18 -11.29
N SER A 5 6.44 22.38 -11.38
CA SER A 5 5.40 22.89 -10.46
C SER A 5 4.08 22.11 -10.56
N GLU A 6 3.64 21.77 -11.76
CA GLU A 6 2.44 20.96 -12.00
C GLU A 6 2.62 19.53 -11.51
N PHE A 7 3.81 18.95 -11.72
CA PHE A 7 4.13 17.61 -11.24
C PHE A 7 4.06 17.53 -9.70
N LEU A 8 4.66 18.51 -9.01
CA LEU A 8 4.62 18.59 -7.55
C LEU A 8 3.18 18.71 -7.03
N ALA A 9 2.36 19.59 -7.64
CA ALA A 9 0.96 19.75 -7.24
C ALA A 9 0.15 18.45 -7.40
N LEU A 10 0.33 17.72 -8.52
CA LEU A 10 -0.34 16.44 -8.76
C LEU A 10 0.13 15.35 -7.80
N TYR A 11 1.42 15.33 -7.47
CA TYR A 11 1.97 14.42 -6.48
C TYR A 11 1.38 14.69 -5.08
N GLU A 12 1.38 15.94 -4.63
CA GLU A 12 0.83 16.34 -3.33
C GLU A 12 -0.67 16.04 -3.21
N GLU A 13 -1.44 16.26 -4.28
CA GLU A 13 -2.84 15.86 -4.33
C GLU A 13 -3.00 14.34 -4.20
N SER A 14 -2.20 13.57 -4.94
CA SER A 14 -2.23 12.10 -4.88
C SER A 14 -1.84 11.61 -3.49
N TYR A 15 -0.84 12.24 -2.86
CA TYR A 15 -0.42 11.95 -1.50
C TYR A 15 -1.53 12.16 -0.50
N ARG A 16 -2.17 13.34 -0.50
CA ARG A 16 -3.30 13.63 0.42
C ARG A 16 -4.42 12.62 0.29
N ARG A 17 -4.73 12.18 -0.93
CA ARG A 17 -5.78 11.19 -1.19
C ARG A 17 -5.38 9.80 -0.66
N VAL A 18 -4.16 9.35 -0.91
CA VAL A 18 -3.67 8.05 -0.39
C VAL A 18 -3.58 8.06 1.13
N ASP A 19 -3.09 9.15 1.72
CA ASP A 19 -3.05 9.34 3.18
C ASP A 19 -4.45 9.26 3.80
N ALA A 20 -5.43 9.98 3.25
CA ALA A 20 -6.82 9.92 3.69
C ALA A 20 -7.46 8.52 3.59
N LEU A 21 -6.90 7.63 2.78
CA LEU A 21 -7.37 6.26 2.62
C LEU A 21 -6.63 5.27 3.54
N ILE A 22 -5.31 5.36 3.68
CA ILE A 22 -4.49 4.41 4.44
C ILE A 22 -4.41 4.79 5.93
N ARG A 23 -4.26 6.08 6.26
CA ARG A 23 -4.06 6.53 7.65
C ARG A 23 -5.20 6.13 8.59
N PRO A 24 -6.49 6.25 8.22
CA PRO A 24 -7.57 5.80 9.11
C PRO A 24 -7.49 4.30 9.42
N ARG A 25 -7.07 3.48 8.45
CA ARG A 25 -6.92 2.03 8.60
C ARG A 25 -5.77 1.68 9.53
N TRP A 26 -4.65 2.39 9.37
CA TRP A 26 -3.50 2.28 10.27
C TRP A 26 -3.85 2.67 11.71
N LEU A 27 -4.60 3.75 11.91
CA LEU A 27 -5.05 4.21 13.23
C LEU A 27 -6.07 3.25 13.87
N ALA A 28 -6.90 2.58 13.06
CA ALA A 28 -7.88 1.62 13.54
C ALA A 28 -7.26 0.26 13.91
N TYR A 29 -6.02 -0.01 13.51
CA TYR A 29 -5.32 -1.24 13.86
C TYR A 29 -4.73 -1.15 15.28
N ASP A 30 -5.33 -1.89 16.22
CA ASP A 30 -5.00 -1.88 17.64
C ASP A 30 -4.43 -3.23 18.15
N SER A 31 -4.41 -4.25 17.30
CA SER A 31 -4.25 -5.65 17.71
C SER A 31 -2.81 -6.21 17.62
N GLY A 32 -1.76 -5.39 17.52
CA GLY A 32 -0.39 -5.91 17.44
C GLY A 32 0.72 -4.91 17.11
N PRO A 33 1.90 -5.40 16.69
CA PRO A 33 3.01 -4.57 16.23
C PRO A 33 2.55 -3.64 15.12
N ASN A 34 2.92 -2.36 15.20
CA ASN A 34 2.45 -1.34 14.29
C ASN A 34 3.61 -0.55 13.67
N LEU A 35 3.34 0.14 12.56
CA LEU A 35 4.29 1.05 11.93
C LEU A 35 4.47 2.30 12.79
N SER A 36 5.69 2.84 12.79
CA SER A 36 5.95 4.23 13.19
C SER A 36 5.45 5.21 12.12
N GLU A 37 5.30 6.49 12.48
CA GLU A 37 4.88 7.55 11.56
C GLU A 37 5.82 7.68 10.33
N ALA A 38 7.13 7.50 10.54
CA ALA A 38 8.11 7.53 9.45
C ALA A 38 7.93 6.36 8.47
N GLN A 39 7.61 5.17 8.98
CA GLN A 39 7.35 3.98 8.15
C GLN A 39 6.01 4.08 7.42
N LEU A 40 5.00 4.65 8.07
CA LEU A 40 3.74 4.98 7.40
C LEU A 40 3.97 5.98 6.28
N THR A 41 4.77 7.02 6.51
CA THR A 41 5.12 8.00 5.49
C THR A 41 5.82 7.35 4.29
N ASP A 42 6.80 6.47 4.52
CA ASP A 42 7.46 5.72 3.44
C ASP A 42 6.46 4.86 2.64
N LEU A 43 5.55 4.16 3.33
CA LEU A 43 4.49 3.39 2.68
C LEU A 43 3.62 4.26 1.76
N LEU A 44 3.13 5.38 2.29
CA LEU A 44 2.29 6.31 1.55
C LEU A 44 3.01 6.82 0.30
N GLN A 45 4.26 7.23 0.42
CA GLN A 45 5.07 7.71 -0.71
C GLN A 45 5.23 6.62 -1.79
N ARG A 46 5.50 5.37 -1.40
CA ARG A 46 5.63 4.26 -2.36
C ARG A 46 4.33 3.94 -3.09
N ILE A 47 3.20 3.91 -2.39
CA ILE A 47 1.87 3.72 -3.01
C ILE A 47 1.56 4.87 -3.96
N VAL A 48 1.81 6.11 -3.54
CA VAL A 48 1.60 7.31 -4.35
C VAL A 48 2.43 7.25 -5.62
N LEU A 49 3.74 7.00 -5.52
CA LEU A 49 4.63 6.91 -6.69
C LEU A 49 4.18 5.80 -7.64
N HIS A 50 3.77 4.64 -7.12
CA HIS A 50 3.27 3.54 -7.92
C HIS A 50 1.99 3.90 -8.67
N TRP A 51 0.96 4.40 -7.97
CA TRP A 51 -0.31 4.78 -8.61
C TRP A 51 -0.16 5.99 -9.53
N PHE A 52 0.71 6.94 -9.18
CA PHE A 52 1.05 8.08 -10.01
C PHE A 52 1.64 7.62 -11.34
N HIS A 53 2.62 6.70 -11.31
CA HIS A 53 3.22 6.13 -12.50
C HIS A 53 2.16 5.46 -13.38
N LEU A 54 1.33 4.58 -12.82
CA LEU A 54 0.32 3.89 -13.61
C LEU A 54 -0.73 4.85 -14.23
N LYS A 55 -1.17 5.86 -13.49
CA LYS A 55 -2.18 6.82 -13.96
C LYS A 55 -1.63 7.80 -14.99
N HIS A 56 -0.49 8.43 -14.71
CA HIS A 56 0.01 9.55 -15.50
C HIS A 56 1.00 9.13 -16.59
N VAL A 57 1.69 8.00 -16.42
CA VAL A 57 2.64 7.48 -17.44
C VAL A 57 1.96 6.43 -18.31
N ASN A 58 1.27 5.47 -17.70
CA ASN A 58 0.69 4.34 -18.45
C ASN A 58 -0.78 4.58 -18.87
N GLY A 59 -1.36 5.74 -18.53
CA GLY A 59 -2.74 6.10 -18.87
C GLY A 59 -3.79 5.16 -18.26
N GLN A 60 -3.41 4.34 -17.27
CA GLN A 60 -4.31 3.37 -16.67
C GLN A 60 -5.31 4.07 -15.76
N ARG A 61 -6.53 3.54 -15.70
CA ARG A 61 -7.60 4.01 -14.79
C ARG A 61 -7.39 3.50 -13.36
N VAL A 62 -6.19 3.72 -12.83
CA VAL A 62 -5.91 3.61 -11.39
C VAL A 62 -5.99 4.98 -10.74
N GLY A 63 -6.38 4.97 -9.48
CA GLY A 63 -6.63 6.18 -8.71
C GLY A 63 -6.87 5.86 -7.25
N VAL A 64 -7.29 6.83 -6.46
CA VAL A 64 -7.42 6.66 -5.01
C VAL A 64 -8.79 6.10 -4.63
N HIS A 65 -9.07 4.91 -5.14
CA HIS A 65 -10.28 4.15 -4.79
C HIS A 65 -9.85 2.87 -4.07
N ALA A 66 -10.67 2.42 -3.12
CA ALA A 66 -10.40 1.22 -2.33
C ALA A 66 -10.06 -0.01 -3.20
N ARG A 67 -10.66 -0.16 -4.39
CA ARG A 67 -10.35 -1.25 -5.32
C ARG A 67 -8.90 -1.27 -5.83
N HIS A 68 -8.24 -0.11 -5.94
CA HIS A 68 -6.86 -0.04 -6.44
C HIS A 68 -5.85 -0.36 -5.33
N VAL A 69 -6.28 -0.29 -4.07
CA VAL A 69 -5.50 -0.80 -2.94
C VAL A 69 -5.32 -2.31 -3.03
N ARG A 70 -6.30 -2.99 -3.63
CA ARG A 70 -6.29 -4.44 -3.86
C ARG A 70 -5.53 -4.84 -5.13
N ASP A 71 -4.83 -3.92 -5.78
CA ASP A 71 -3.95 -4.24 -6.89
C ASP A 71 -2.73 -5.04 -6.39
N ASP A 72 -2.33 -6.07 -7.14
CA ASP A 72 -1.24 -6.98 -6.74
C ASP A 72 0.05 -6.24 -6.40
N ARG A 73 0.39 -5.18 -7.13
CA ARG A 73 1.60 -4.42 -6.87
C ARG A 73 1.46 -3.55 -5.62
N THR A 74 0.26 -3.07 -5.32
CA THR A 74 -0.02 -2.35 -4.06
C THR A 74 0.08 -3.29 -2.86
N ASN A 75 -0.46 -4.51 -2.98
CA ASN A 75 -0.31 -5.55 -1.95
C ASN A 75 1.17 -5.84 -1.66
N ARG A 76 2.00 -5.98 -2.70
CA ARG A 76 3.46 -6.18 -2.55
C ARG A 76 4.15 -5.00 -1.88
N ILE A 77 3.81 -3.76 -2.25
CA ILE A 77 4.38 -2.57 -1.59
C ILE A 77 4.07 -2.56 -0.10
N VAL A 78 2.82 -2.87 0.28
CA VAL A 78 2.42 -2.97 1.69
C VAL A 78 3.21 -4.07 2.40
N GLN A 79 3.26 -5.27 1.83
CA GLN A 79 4.00 -6.40 2.40
C GLN A 79 5.49 -6.07 2.59
N ASP A 80 6.14 -5.46 1.59
CA ASP A 80 7.56 -5.11 1.64
C ASP A 80 7.86 -4.11 2.75
N VAL A 81 7.05 -3.06 2.91
CA VAL A 81 7.26 -2.07 3.96
C VAL A 81 6.97 -2.67 5.33
N VAL A 82 5.87 -3.40 5.48
CA VAL A 82 5.52 -4.05 6.76
C VAL A 82 6.61 -5.04 7.16
N LYS A 83 7.18 -5.81 6.23
CA LYS A 83 8.26 -6.77 6.49
C LYS A 83 9.54 -6.14 7.07
N LEU A 84 9.80 -4.85 6.80
CA LEU A 84 10.93 -4.14 7.39
C LEU A 84 10.77 -3.91 8.90
N CYS A 85 9.54 -3.95 9.40
CA CYS A 85 9.19 -3.58 10.77
C CYS A 85 8.67 -4.78 11.57
N VAL A 86 7.84 -5.58 10.92
CA VAL A 86 7.20 -6.79 11.44
C VAL A 86 7.62 -7.92 10.50
N PRO A 87 8.60 -8.76 10.87
CA PRO A 87 9.10 -9.81 9.99
C PRO A 87 7.99 -10.70 9.45
N ARG A 88 8.16 -11.18 8.23
CA ARG A 88 7.25 -12.16 7.64
C ARG A 88 7.14 -13.37 8.58
N PHE A 89 5.91 -13.83 8.85
CA PHE A 89 5.56 -14.87 9.84
C PHE A 89 5.61 -14.47 11.32
N ALA A 90 5.99 -13.22 11.64
CA ALA A 90 5.79 -12.71 13.00
C ALA A 90 4.29 -12.50 13.28
N HIS A 91 3.90 -12.64 14.54
CA HIS A 91 2.54 -12.37 14.98
C HIS A 91 2.12 -10.93 14.62
N GLY A 92 0.96 -10.76 14.00
CA GLY A 92 0.44 -9.44 13.60
C GLY A 92 0.90 -8.96 12.22
N HIS A 93 1.79 -9.68 11.52
CA HIS A 93 2.23 -9.29 10.17
C HIS A 93 1.07 -9.29 9.17
N ASP A 94 0.36 -10.42 9.09
CA ASP A 94 -0.74 -10.60 8.14
C ASP A 94 -1.92 -9.69 8.51
N GLU A 95 -2.18 -9.54 9.81
CA GLU A 95 -3.24 -8.68 10.34
C GLU A 95 -2.99 -7.21 10.01
N LEU A 96 -1.75 -6.72 10.17
CA LEU A 96 -1.39 -5.35 9.80
C LEU A 96 -1.49 -5.13 8.29
N CYS A 97 -0.98 -6.06 7.47
CA CYS A 97 -1.10 -5.97 6.02
C CYS A 97 -2.56 -5.95 5.55
N ALA A 98 -3.39 -6.86 6.07
CA ALA A 98 -4.81 -6.93 5.75
C ALA A 98 -5.57 -5.67 6.18
N ALA A 99 -5.26 -5.13 7.36
CA ALA A 99 -5.84 -3.87 7.85
C ALA A 99 -5.52 -2.69 6.92
N LEU A 100 -4.23 -2.51 6.56
CA LEU A 100 -3.82 -1.44 5.64
C LEU A 100 -4.47 -1.56 4.26
N LEU A 101 -4.69 -2.79 3.79
CA LEU A 101 -5.31 -3.09 2.49
C LEU A 101 -6.85 -3.06 2.50
N GLU A 102 -7.48 -3.01 3.68
CA GLU A 102 -8.95 -3.14 3.85
C GLU A 102 -9.50 -4.41 3.19
N ILE A 103 -8.88 -5.54 3.54
CA ILE A 103 -9.30 -6.90 3.18
C ILE A 103 -9.31 -7.78 4.42
N SER A 104 -9.95 -8.94 4.34
CA SER A 104 -9.86 -9.91 5.43
C SER A 104 -8.46 -10.52 5.51
N VAL A 105 -8.08 -10.98 6.70
CA VAL A 105 -6.80 -11.70 6.90
C VAL A 105 -6.77 -12.97 6.04
N ASP A 106 -7.91 -13.65 5.88
CA ASP A 106 -8.03 -14.85 5.06
C ASP A 106 -7.84 -14.55 3.56
N ASP A 107 -8.40 -13.44 3.07
CA ASP A 107 -8.17 -12.98 1.69
C ASP A 107 -6.69 -12.65 1.47
N TYR A 108 -6.06 -11.96 2.41
CA TYR A 108 -4.63 -11.62 2.33
C TYR A 108 -3.74 -12.88 2.32
N ARG A 109 -4.03 -13.86 3.19
CA ARG A 109 -3.31 -15.14 3.23
C ARG A 109 -3.50 -15.93 1.94
N THR A 110 -4.73 -15.98 1.41
CA THR A 110 -5.03 -16.65 0.13
C THR A 110 -4.25 -16.03 -1.01
N TRP A 111 -4.21 -14.69 -1.08
CA TRP A 111 -3.39 -13.97 -2.06
C TRP A 111 -1.90 -14.27 -1.90
N THR A 112 -1.38 -14.27 -0.67
CA THR A 112 0.05 -14.52 -0.38
C THR A 112 0.46 -15.92 -0.84
N VAL A 113 -0.34 -16.95 -0.51
CA VAL A 113 -0.11 -18.33 -0.96
C VAL A 113 -0.15 -18.41 -2.48
N GLY A 114 -1.14 -17.77 -3.12
CA GLY A 114 -1.21 -17.70 -4.57
C GLY A 114 0.06 -17.12 -5.18
N ASN A 115 0.53 -15.97 -4.67
CA ASN A 115 1.68 -15.26 -5.21
C ASN A 115 3.03 -15.98 -4.93
N ASP A 116 3.21 -16.58 -3.75
CA ASP A 116 4.41 -17.38 -3.43
C ASP A 116 4.56 -18.58 -4.38
N LEU A 117 3.46 -19.18 -4.83
CA LEU A 117 3.47 -20.27 -5.80
C LEU A 117 3.89 -19.81 -7.21
N PHE A 118 3.70 -18.52 -7.54
CA PHE A 118 4.14 -17.95 -8.81
C PHE A 118 5.58 -17.48 -8.79
N GLU A 119 6.09 -16.96 -7.66
CA GLU A 119 7.47 -16.46 -7.54
C GLU A 119 8.53 -17.57 -7.38
N ASN A 120 8.12 -18.79 -7.01
CA ASN A 120 9.00 -19.97 -6.94
C ASN A 120 9.03 -20.83 -8.23
N ARG A 121 8.59 -20.27 -9.37
CA ARG A 121 8.69 -20.86 -10.71
C ARG A 121 9.64 -20.06 -11.58
#